data_AF-A0A661GVC0-F1
#
_entry.id   AF-A0A661GVC0-F1
#
_cell.length_a   1.000
_cell.length_b   1.000
_cell.length_c   1.000
_cell.angle_alpha   90.00
_cell.angle_beta   90.00
_cell.angle_gamma   90.00
#
_symmetry.space_group_name_H-M   'P 1'
#
loop_
_entity.id
_entity.type
_entity.pdbx_description
1 polymer ?
#
loop_
_entity_poly.entity_id
_entity_poly.type
_entity_poly.pdbx_seq_one_letter_code
_entity_poly.pdbx_strand_id
1 'polypeptide(L)' 'MLSVRNLSVEFPVWGDNGKATLKAVNDVSFDLGEGEVLGIVGESGCGKSTLARA' A
#
# COMPACT_ATOMS: atom_id res chain seq x y z
N MET A 1 -17.35 10.13 -2.76
CA MET A 1 -16.54 9.89 -1.55
C MET A 1 -16.00 8.47 -1.60
N LEU A 2 -14.68 8.31 -1.56
CA LEU A 2 -13.98 7.05 -1.46
C LEU A 2 -13.40 6.92 -0.05
N SER A 3 -13.57 5.76 0.58
CA SER A 3 -13.05 5.48 1.91
C SER A 3 -12.25 4.19 1.89
N VAL A 4 -10.96 4.28 2.20
CA VAL A 4 -10.06 3.15 2.40
C VAL A 4 -9.83 2.96 3.88
N ARG A 5 -9.95 1.73 4.37
CA ARG A 5 -9.79 1.38 5.79
C ARG A 5 -8.92 0.15 5.92
N ASN A 6 -7.94 0.25 6.80
CA ASN A 6 -7.04 -0.81 7.22
C ASN A 6 -6.41 -1.62 6.08
N LEU A 7 -6.10 -0.94 4.96
CA LEU A 7 -5.58 -1.59 3.79
C LEU A 7 -4.17 -2.11 4.06
N SER A 8 -4.00 -3.43 3.94
CA SER A 8 -2.72 -4.11 4.03
C SER A 8 -2.54 -5.00 2.82
N VAL A 9 -1.35 -4.96 2.22
CA VAL A 9 -1.00 -5.77 1.05
C VAL A 9 0.32 -6.47 1.33
N GLU A 10 0.29 -7.79 1.22
CA GLU A 10 1.42 -8.66 1.51
C GLU A 10 1.76 -9.52 0.29
N PHE A 11 3.05 -9.67 0.01
CA PHE A 11 3.56 -10.51 -1.06
C PHE A 11 4.44 -11.63 -0.49
N PRO A 12 4.28 -12.89 -0.96
CA PRO A 12 5.24 -13.93 -0.64
C PRO A 12 6.57 -13.60 -1.33
N VAL A 13 7.64 -13.64 -0.56
CA VAL A 13 9.01 -13.44 -1.03
C VAL A 13 9.89 -14.58 -0.52
N TRP A 14 11.01 -14.82 -1.19
CA TRP A 14 12.03 -15.74 -0.72
C TRP A 14 13.20 -14.93 -0.16
N GLY A 15 13.60 -15.23 1.07
CA GLY A 15 14.80 -14.70 1.69
C GLY A 15 15.77 -15.83 2.03
N ASP A 16 16.91 -15.48 2.62
CA ASP A 16 17.99 -16.43 2.92
C ASP A 16 17.55 -17.59 3.83
N ASN A 17 16.54 -17.37 4.67
CA ASN A 17 15.96 -18.37 5.58
C ASN A 17 14.69 -19.04 5.03
N GLY A 18 14.43 -18.94 3.73
CA GLY A 18 13.28 -19.57 3.06
C GLY A 18 12.12 -18.62 2.78
N LYS A 19 10.88 -19.11 2.92
CA LYS A 19 9.67 -18.33 2.61
C LYS A 19 9.48 -17.20 3.63
N ALA A 20 9.39 -15.98 3.14
CA ALA A 20 9.11 -14.78 3.92
C ALA A 20 7.92 -14.02 3.31
N THR A 21 7.46 -12.99 4.01
CA THR A 21 6.37 -12.13 3.55
C THR A 21 6.84 -10.69 3.57
N LEU A 22 6.70 -10.00 2.44
CA LEU A 22 6.93 -8.58 2.32
C LEU A 22 5.60 -7.85 2.47
N LYS A 23 5.49 -7.01 3.50
CA LYS A 23 4.34 -6.12 3.66
C LYS A 23 4.57 -4.83 2.88
N ALA A 24 3.94 -4.72 1.71
CA ALA A 24 4.10 -3.59 0.80
C ALA A 24 3.18 -2.41 1.14
N VAL A 25 2.04 -2.68 1.77
CA VAL A 25 1.15 -1.66 2.36
C VAL A 25 0.79 -2.16 3.75
N ASN A 26 0.89 -1.30 4.77
CA ASN A 26 0.67 -1.68 6.17
C ASN A 26 -0.37 -0.76 6.80
N ASP A 27 -1.60 -1.27 6.94
CA ASP A 27 -2.70 -0.65 7.69
C ASP A 27 -2.99 0.81 7.30
N VAL A 28 -3.11 1.07 5.99
CA VAL A 28 -3.38 2.42 5.48
C VAL A 28 -4.88 2.71 5.47
N SER A 29 -5.27 3.87 6.03
CA SER A 29 -6.64 4.35 6.05
C SER A 29 -6.70 5.81 5.62
N PHE A 30 -7.59 6.15 4.69
CA PHE A 30 -7.84 7.53 4.27
C PHE A 30 -9.24 7.68 3.65
N ASP A 31 -9.69 8.92 3.56
CA ASP A 31 -10.88 9.32 2.82
C ASP A 31 -10.48 10.25 1.68
N LEU A 32 -11.23 10.15 0.57
CA LEU A 32 -11.11 11.06 -0.55
C LEU A 32 -12.50 11.56 -0.93
N GLY A 33 -12.69 12.87 -0.79
CA GLY A 33 -13.91 13.57 -1.15
C GLY A 33 -14.16 13.57 -2.66
N GLU A 34 -15.37 13.97 -3.04
CA GLU A 34 -15.66 14.20 -4.45
C GLU A 34 -14.93 15.44 -4.95
N GLY A 35 -14.25 15.33 -6.10
CA GLY A 35 -13.44 16.42 -6.66
C GLY A 35 -12.06 16.62 -6.02
N GLU A 36 -11.70 15.85 -5.00
CA GLU A 36 -10.37 15.89 -4.39
C GLU A 36 -9.36 15.04 -5.16
N VAL A 37 -8.08 15.43 -5.09
CA VAL A 37 -6.96 14.72 -5.70
C VAL A 37 -6.01 14.23 -4.61
N LEU A 38 -5.76 12.93 -4.57
CA LEU A 38 -4.77 12.33 -3.68
C LEU A 38 -3.41 12.20 -4.38
N GLY A 39 -2.39 12.86 -3.82
CA GLY A 39 -0.99 12.68 -4.23
C GLY A 39 -0.27 11.67 -3.33
N ILE A 40 0.39 10.67 -3.93
CA ILE A 40 1.20 9.67 -3.20
C ILE A 40 2.67 9.86 -3.59
N VAL A 41 3.51 10.23 -2.61
CA VAL A 41 4.95 10.50 -2.81
C VAL A 41 5.82 9.72 -1.81
N GLY A 42 7.09 9.52 -2.15
CA GLY A 42 8.04 8.74 -1.34
C GLY A 42 9.09 8.02 -2.17
N GLU A 43 10.10 7.46 -1.51
CA GLU A 43 11.23 6.76 -2.14
C GLU A 43 10.81 5.58 -3.01
N SER A 44 11.63 5.20 -4.00
CA SER A 44 11.36 4.03 -4.82
C SER A 44 11.24 2.77 -3.95
N GLY A 45 10.21 1.95 -4.18
CA GLY A 45 9.97 0.72 -3.40
C GLY A 45 9.16 0.88 -2.11
N CYS A 46 8.76 2.09 -1.70
CA CYS A 46 8.01 2.28 -0.45
C CYS A 46 6.51 1.88 -0.48
N GLY A 47 6.02 1.29 -1.59
CA GLY A 47 4.63 0.80 -1.68
C GLY A 47 3.61 1.71 -2.39
N LYS A 48 4.03 2.87 -2.95
CA LYS A 48 3.12 3.82 -3.63
C LYS A 48 2.26 3.19 -4.72
N SER A 49 2.90 2.51 -5.68
CA SER A 49 2.20 1.88 -6.80
C SER A 49 1.37 0.67 -6.36
N THR A 50 1.73 0.04 -5.24
CA THR A 50 0.93 -1.03 -4.63
C THR A 50 -0.35 -0.44 -4.04
N LEU A 51 -0.23 0.63 -3.26
CA LEU A 51 -1.36 1.35 -2.67
C LEU A 51 -2.32 1.88 -3.74
N ALA A 52 -1.81 2.41 -4.85
CA ALA A 52 -2.64 2.94 -5.93
C ALA A 52 -3.38 1.86 -6.76
N ARG A 53 -2.99 0.58 -6.64
CA ARG A 53 -3.56 -0.53 -7.42
C ARG A 53 -4.51 -1.43 -6.62
N ALA A 54 -4.44 -1.38 -5.31
CA ALA A 54 -5.27 -2.18 -4.41
C ALA A 54 -6.66 -1.53 -4.25
#